data_AF-A0A2G6T9W4-F1
#
_entry.id   AF-A0A2G6T9W4-F1
#
_cell.length_a   1.000
_cell.length_b   1.000
_cell.length_c   1.000
_cell.angle_alpha   90.00
_cell.angle_beta   90.00
_cell.angle_gamma   90.00
#
_symmetry.space_group_name_H-M   'P 1'
#
loop_
_entity.id
_entity.type
_entity.pdbx_description
1 polymer ?
#
loop_
_entity_poly.entity_id
_entity_poly.type
_entity_poly.pdbx_seq_one_letter_code
_entity_poly.pdbx_strand_id
1 'polypeptide(L)'
;MNVIKLKSIMKIHSIQHFENMQMMCRYFEEKSKYDDLYVIEYETSKVINSIIENEEDNSVGIEKILDFLSIVENSNHAGGSHWHDYEIHVLATLNLNRLSGNKTI
;
A
#
# COMPACT_ATOMS: atom_id res chain seq x y z
N MET A 1 -5.76 13.48 -33.87
CA MET A 1 -6.20 12.22 -33.25
C MET A 1 -5.75 12.28 -31.80
N ASN A 2 -6.65 12.58 -30.86
CA ASN A 2 -6.31 12.70 -29.45
C ASN A 2 -6.18 11.27 -28.88
N VAL A 3 -4.94 10.84 -28.62
CA VAL A 3 -4.69 9.64 -27.83
C VAL A 3 -4.98 10.03 -26.38
N ILE A 4 -6.16 9.67 -25.89
CA ILE A 4 -6.46 9.73 -24.47
C ILE A 4 -5.56 8.68 -23.82
N LYS A 5 -4.47 9.15 -23.19
CA LYS A 5 -3.66 8.32 -22.31
C LYS A 5 -4.55 7.95 -21.12
N LEU A 6 -5.14 6.76 -21.14
CA LEU A 6 -5.74 6.19 -19.94
C LEU A 6 -4.62 6.10 -18.91
N LYS A 7 -4.73 6.88 -17.84
CA LYS A 7 -3.79 6.85 -16.72
C LYS A 7 -3.68 5.41 -16.23
N SER A 8 -2.49 4.81 -16.34
CA SER A 8 -2.28 3.45 -15.83
C SER A 8 -2.13 3.55 -14.32
N ILE A 9 -3.12 3.06 -13.59
CA ILE A 9 -3.03 2.75 -12.16
C ILE A 9 -1.82 1.84 -11.87
N MET A 10 -1.36 1.80 -10.61
CA MET A 10 -0.30 0.87 -10.21
C MET A 10 -0.68 -0.57 -10.55
N LYS A 11 0.30 -1.34 -11.02
CA LYS A 11 0.12 -2.77 -11.29
C LYS A 11 0.01 -3.51 -9.98
N ILE A 12 -1.05 -4.31 -9.84
CA ILE A 12 -1.25 -5.23 -8.73
C ILE A 12 -0.94 -6.66 -9.17
N HIS A 13 -0.50 -7.52 -8.24
CA HIS A 13 -0.24 -8.95 -8.52
C HIS A 13 -1.49 -9.66 -9.04
N SER A 14 -2.61 -9.43 -8.38
CA SER A 14 -3.93 -9.92 -8.74
C SER A 14 -5.00 -9.10 -8.01
N ILE A 15 -6.25 -9.18 -8.46
CA ILE A 15 -7.39 -8.56 -7.75
C ILE A 15 -7.46 -9.11 -6.31
N GLN A 16 -7.35 -10.43 -6.15
CA GLN A 16 -7.36 -11.08 -4.84
C GLN A 16 -6.25 -10.56 -3.91
N HIS A 17 -5.05 -10.31 -4.44
CA HIS A 17 -3.95 -9.75 -3.64
C HIS A 17 -4.31 -8.37 -3.08
N PHE A 18 -4.91 -7.51 -3.90
CA PHE A 18 -5.34 -6.18 -3.45
C PHE A 18 -6.54 -6.25 -2.50
N GLU A 19 -7.49 -7.15 -2.75
CA GLU A 19 -8.60 -7.40 -1.81
C GLU A 19 -8.11 -7.88 -0.44
N ASN A 20 -7.04 -8.69 -0.39
CA ASN A 20 -6.40 -9.08 0.86
C ASN A 20 -5.83 -7.87 1.61
N MET A 21 -5.14 -6.96 0.91
CA MET A 21 -4.66 -5.70 1.49
C MET A 21 -5.80 -4.83 2.03
N GLN A 22 -6.93 -4.78 1.33
CA GLN A 22 -8.13 -4.07 1.80
C GLN A 22 -8.78 -4.74 3.02
N MET A 23 -8.78 -6.08 3.09
CA MET A 23 -9.25 -6.83 4.26
C MET A 23 -8.41 -6.52 5.50
N MET A 24 -7.09 -6.44 5.36
CA MET A 24 -6.20 -6.09 6.47
C MET A 24 -6.41 -4.64 6.95
N CYS A 25 -6.60 -3.70 6.02
CA CYS A 25 -6.97 -2.32 6.38
C CYS A 25 -8.27 -2.26 7.18
N ARG A 26 -9.30 -3.03 6.81
CA ARG A 26 -10.54 -3.15 7.59
C ARG A 26 -10.33 -3.78 8.97
N TYR A 27 -9.42 -4.75 9.07
CA TYR A 27 -9.03 -5.31 10.36
C TYR A 27 -8.39 -4.26 11.28
N PHE A 28 -7.43 -3.48 10.77
CA PHE A 28 -6.84 -2.37 11.53
C PHE A 28 -7.90 -1.33 11.94
N GLU A 29 -8.83 -1.00 11.05
CA GLU A 29 -9.95 -0.11 11.35
C GLU A 29 -10.78 -0.62 12.53
N GLU A 30 -11.16 -1.90 12.50
CA GLU A 30 -11.94 -2.51 13.57
C GLU A 30 -11.19 -2.49 14.90
N LYS A 31 -9.89 -2.81 14.90
CA LYS A 31 -9.05 -2.83 16.11
C LYS A 31 -8.78 -1.43 16.66
N SER A 32 -8.63 -0.43 15.79
CA SER A 32 -8.40 0.96 16.19
C SER A 32 -9.53 1.57 17.03
N LYS A 33 -10.72 0.98 17.00
CA LYS A 33 -11.86 1.39 17.84
C LYS A 33 -11.68 1.01 19.32
N TYR A 34 -10.77 0.10 19.62
CA TYR A 34 -10.56 -0.47 20.95
C TYR A 34 -9.14 -0.29 21.47
N ASP A 35 -8.16 -0.12 20.57
CA ASP A 35 -6.74 0.01 20.91
C ASP A 35 -6.07 1.03 19.99
N ASP A 36 -5.61 2.13 20.59
CA ASP A 36 -4.98 3.27 19.90
C ASP A 36 -3.70 2.87 19.15
N LEU A 37 -3.06 1.75 19.52
CA LEU A 37 -1.88 1.24 18.82
C LEU A 37 -2.17 0.84 17.36
N TYR A 38 -3.44 0.54 17.02
CA TYR A 38 -3.84 0.20 15.64
C TYR A 38 -4.18 1.43 14.79
N VAL A 39 -4.30 2.62 15.37
CA VAL A 39 -4.72 3.84 14.64
C VAL A 39 -3.72 4.17 13.53
N ILE A 40 -2.42 4.07 13.82
CA ILE A 40 -1.38 4.39 12.85
C ILE A 40 -1.34 3.38 11.69
N GLU A 41 -1.57 2.09 11.98
CA GLU A 41 -1.63 1.02 10.98
C GLU A 41 -2.88 1.18 10.09
N TYR A 42 -4.02 1.56 10.67
CA TYR A 42 -5.24 1.85 9.93
C TYR A 42 -5.07 3.05 9.00
N GLU A 43 -4.69 4.22 9.52
CA GLU A 43 -4.59 5.43 8.70
C GLU A 43 -3.53 5.26 7.61
N THR A 44 -2.41 4.60 7.93
CA THR A 44 -1.36 4.36 6.95
C THR A 44 -1.80 3.37 5.86
N SER A 45 -2.39 2.24 6.23
CA SER A 45 -2.87 1.25 5.25
C SER A 45 -3.95 1.80 4.33
N LYS A 46 -4.83 2.66 4.85
CA LYS A 46 -5.85 3.37 4.07
C LYS A 46 -5.21 4.28 3.02
N VAL A 47 -4.20 5.07 3.40
CA VAL A 47 -3.48 5.95 2.47
C VAL A 47 -2.73 5.14 1.41
N ILE A 48 -1.99 4.10 1.81
CA ILE A 48 -1.25 3.23 0.88
C ILE A 48 -2.21 2.56 -0.12
N ASN A 49 -3.31 1.98 0.34
CA ASN A 49 -4.31 1.37 -0.54
C ASN A 49 -4.90 2.39 -1.53
N SER A 50 -5.15 3.62 -1.08
CA SER A 50 -5.63 4.70 -1.95
C SER A 50 -4.60 5.08 -3.03
N ILE A 51 -3.31 5.17 -2.68
CA ILE A 51 -2.24 5.45 -3.66
C ILE A 51 -2.18 4.34 -4.71
N ILE A 52 -2.21 3.07 -4.29
CA ILE A 52 -2.15 1.92 -5.21
C ILE A 52 -3.36 1.91 -6.16
N GLU A 53 -4.55 2.23 -5.66
CA GLU A 53 -5.78 2.20 -6.44
C GLU A 53 -5.91 3.39 -7.41
N ASN A 54 -5.41 4.57 -7.02
CA ASN A 54 -5.75 5.84 -7.68
C ASN A 54 -4.56 6.58 -8.32
N GLU A 55 -3.32 6.34 -7.88
CA GLU A 55 -2.14 7.02 -8.43
C GLU A 55 -1.53 6.23 -9.61
N GLU A 56 -0.92 6.97 -10.53
CA GLU A 56 -0.13 6.36 -11.61
C GLU A 56 1.12 5.68 -11.06
N ASP A 57 1.55 4.60 -11.73
CA ASP A 57 2.86 3.97 -11.49
C ASP A 57 3.98 4.96 -11.84
N ASN A 58 4.35 5.79 -10.86
CA ASN A 58 5.44 6.74 -10.93
C ASN A 58 6.28 6.69 -9.66
N SER A 59 7.53 7.15 -9.77
CA SER A 59 8.48 7.12 -8.65
C SER A 59 7.97 7.86 -7.42
N VAL A 60 7.20 8.93 -7.59
CA VAL A 60 6.65 9.74 -6.49
C VAL A 60 5.66 8.95 -5.65
N GLY A 61 4.74 8.21 -6.27
CA GLY A 61 3.80 7.34 -5.56
C GLY A 61 4.51 6.22 -4.79
N ILE A 62 5.54 5.63 -5.41
CA ILE A 62 6.38 4.60 -4.77
C ILE A 62 7.12 5.17 -3.56
N GLU A 63 7.77 6.34 -3.69
CA GLU A 63 8.48 7.01 -2.61
C GLU A 63 7.56 7.34 -1.44
N LYS A 64 6.38 7.91 -1.69
CA LYS A 64 5.38 8.16 -0.65
C LYS A 64 5.00 6.90 0.12
N ILE A 65 4.76 5.78 -0.57
CA ILE A 65 4.41 4.51 0.09
C ILE A 65 5.56 4.06 1.00
N LEU A 66 6.81 4.18 0.57
CA LEU A 66 7.97 3.82 1.39
C LEU A 66 8.11 4.72 2.62
N ASP A 67 7.87 6.02 2.48
CA ASP A 67 7.86 6.96 3.60
C ASP A 67 6.81 6.56 4.65
N PHE A 68 5.60 6.20 4.19
CA PHE A 68 4.53 5.70 5.04
C PHE A 68 4.87 4.40 5.76
N LEU A 69 5.48 3.43 5.06
CA LEU A 69 5.95 2.19 5.69
C LEU A 69 6.98 2.49 6.79
N SER A 70 7.91 3.41 6.53
CA SER A 70 8.93 3.81 7.50
C SER A 70 8.35 4.51 8.73
N ILE A 71 7.29 5.32 8.57
CA ILE A 71 6.59 5.94 9.70
C ILE A 71 6.04 4.88 10.65
N VAL A 72 5.40 3.85 10.10
CA VAL A 72 4.77 2.81 10.92
C VAL A 72 5.81 1.91 11.58
N GLU A 73 6.87 1.50 10.88
CA GLU A 73 7.96 0.69 11.45
C GLU A 73 8.64 1.36 12.67
N ASN A 74 8.69 2.69 12.69
CA ASN A 74 9.25 3.46 13.80
C ASN A 74 8.24 3.81 14.91
N SER A 75 7.01 3.27 14.83
CA SER A 75 5.93 3.53 15.77
C SER A 75 5.76 2.40 16.78
N ASN A 76 4.90 2.63 17.78
CA ASN A 76 4.53 1.56 18.71
C ASN A 76 3.45 0.69 18.07
N HIS A 77 3.69 -0.62 18.02
CA HIS A 77 2.76 -1.60 17.48
C HIS A 77 2.06 -2.38 18.57
N ALA A 78 0.80 -2.74 18.32
CA ALA A 78 0.17 -3.81 19.08
C ALA A 78 0.87 -5.14 18.77
N GLY A 79 1.19 -5.91 19.80
CA GLY A 79 1.75 -7.25 19.61
C GLY A 79 0.78 -8.13 18.82
N GLY A 80 1.24 -8.67 17.68
CA GLY A 80 0.40 -9.51 16.80
C GLY A 80 -0.56 -8.72 15.91
N SER A 81 -0.30 -7.44 15.64
CA SER A 81 -1.19 -6.60 14.84
C SER A 81 -1.38 -7.06 13.39
N HIS A 82 -0.51 -7.93 12.86
CA HIS A 82 -0.44 -8.30 11.44
C HIS A 82 0.06 -7.18 10.52
N TRP A 83 0.67 -6.12 11.06
CA TRP A 83 1.27 -5.07 10.23
C TRP A 83 2.32 -5.61 9.24
N HIS A 84 3.22 -6.50 9.70
CA HIS A 84 4.27 -7.02 8.84
C HIS A 84 3.73 -7.88 7.67
N ASP A 85 2.63 -8.60 7.89
CA ASP A 85 1.93 -9.32 6.82
C ASP A 85 1.43 -8.33 5.74
N TYR A 86 0.86 -7.18 6.16
CA TYR A 86 0.41 -6.13 5.25
C TYR A 86 1.58 -5.49 4.50
N GLU A 87 2.68 -5.19 5.20
CA GLU A 87 3.91 -4.66 4.61
C GLU A 87 4.44 -5.56 3.48
N ILE A 88 4.47 -6.88 3.68
CA ILE A 88 4.89 -7.84 2.65
C ILE A 88 4.03 -7.71 1.39
N HIS A 89 2.71 -7.57 1.54
CA HIS A 89 1.82 -7.37 0.39
C HIS A 89 2.08 -6.04 -0.33
N VAL A 90 2.35 -4.96 0.42
CA VAL A 90 2.72 -3.66 -0.15
C VAL A 90 4.04 -3.75 -0.93
N LEU A 91 5.08 -4.32 -0.32
CA LEU A 91 6.39 -4.49 -0.96
C LEU A 91 6.31 -5.35 -2.22
N ALA A 92 5.49 -6.40 -2.20
CA ALA A 92 5.22 -7.21 -3.39
C ALA A 92 4.64 -6.36 -4.53
N THR A 93 3.68 -5.47 -4.23
CA THR A 93 3.10 -4.52 -5.19
C THR A 93 4.17 -3.55 -5.70
N LEU A 94 4.98 -2.94 -4.83
CA LEU A 94 6.04 -2.02 -5.23
C LEU A 94 7.08 -2.67 -6.14
N ASN A 95 7.47 -3.91 -5.85
CA ASN A 95 8.47 -4.64 -6.65
C ASN A 95 7.99 -4.90 -8.08
N LEU A 96 6.71 -5.20 -8.29
CA LEU A 96 6.16 -5.32 -9.65
C LEU A 96 6.29 -4.03 -10.45
N ASN A 97 5.97 -2.91 -9.81
CA ASN A 97 5.95 -1.59 -10.45
C ASN A 97 7.38 -1.13 -10.77
N ARG A 98 8.32 -1.29 -9.83
CA ARG A 98 9.77 -1.05 -10.03
C ARG A 98 10.37 -1.87 -11.17
N LEU A 99 10.09 -3.18 -11.23
CA LEU A 99 10.59 -4.05 -12.30
C LEU A 99 9.99 -3.70 -13.66
N SER A 100 8.78 -3.14 -13.66
CA SER A 100 8.09 -2.77 -14.89
C SER A 100 8.57 -1.43 -15.49
N GLY A 101 9.13 -0.54 -14.65
CA GLY A 101 9.82 0.67 -15.06
C GLY A 101 11.21 0.45 -15.67
N ASN A 102 11.84 -0.71 -15.44
CA ASN A 102 13.17 -1.05 -15.97
C ASN A 102 13.19 -1.62 -17.40
N LYS A 103 12.06 -1.58 -18.13
CA LYS A 103 12.04 -1.91 -19.56
C LYS A 103 12.54 -0.73 -20.40
N THR A 104 13.80 -0.34 -20.21
CA THR A 104 14.52 0.48 -21.19
C THR A 104 16.03 0.30 -21.00
N ILE A 105 16.58 -0.74 -21.61
CA ILE A 105 17.95 -0.75 -22.17
C ILE A 105 17.86 -1.48 -23.51
#